data_AF-A0A151S2X1-F1
#
_entry.id   AF-A0A151S2X1-F1
#
_cell.length_a   1.000
_cell.length_b   1.000
_cell.length_c   1.000
_cell.angle_alpha   90.00
_cell.angle_beta   90.00
_cell.angle_gamma   90.00
#
_symmetry.space_group_name_H-M   'P 1'
#
loop_
_entity.id
_entity.type
_entity.pdbx_description
1 polymer ?
#
loop_
_entity_poly.entity_id
_entity_poly.type
_entity_poly.pdbx_seq_one_letter_code
_entity_poly.pdbx_strand_id
1 'polypeptide(L)' 'VKTELDHYLEEDVLPRTADFDILMWWKLNGIKYPTLQAIARDILAIPISTVASESTFSTSGQILSPHRS' A
#
# COMPACT_ATOMS: atom_id res chain seq x y z
N VAL A 1 -0.08 17.03 -26.29
CA VAL A 1 0.94 16.20 -25.60
C VAL A 1 0.19 15.42 -24.53
N LYS A 2 0.29 14.09 -24.51
CA LYS A 2 -0.35 13.26 -23.47
C LYS A 2 0.52 13.23 -22.22
N THR A 3 -0.11 13.24 -21.06
CA THR A 3 0.56 13.13 -19.76
C THR A 3 0.77 11.67 -19.39
N GLU A 4 1.59 11.45 -18.36
CA GLU A 4 1.77 10.14 -17.74
C GLU A 4 0.43 9.51 -17.28
N LEU A 5 -0.46 10.34 -16.71
CA LEU A 5 -1.80 9.93 -16.29
C LEU A 5 -2.66 9.51 -17.47
N ASP A 6 -2.66 10.27 -18.57
CA ASP A 6 -3.43 9.93 -19.77
C ASP A 6 -2.98 8.56 -20.31
N HIS A 7 -1.66 8.32 -20.35
CA HIS A 7 -1.11 7.04 -20.78
C HIS A 7 -1.45 5.88 -19.85
N TYR A 8 -1.62 6.10 -18.55
CA TYR A 8 -2.04 5.06 -17.60
C TYR A 8 -3.54 4.75 -17.73
N LEU A 9 -4.38 5.78 -17.90
CA LEU A 9 -5.83 5.62 -18.03
C LEU A 9 -6.26 4.98 -19.35
N GLU A 10 -5.40 5.03 -20.37
CA GLU A 10 -5.63 4.39 -21.67
C GLU A 10 -5.15 2.92 -21.73
N GLU A 11 -4.45 2.42 -20.71
CA GLU A 11 -4.04 1.01 -20.67
C GLU A 11 -5.24 0.06 -20.46
N ASP A 12 -5.08 -1.15 -20.97
CA ASP A 12 -6.02 -2.23 -20.69
C ASP A 12 -6.07 -2.53 -19.18
N VAL A 13 -7.28 -2.75 -18.69
CA VAL A 13 -7.49 -3.11 -17.28
C VAL A 13 -6.94 -4.51 -17.03
N LEU A 14 -6.02 -4.61 -16.08
CA LEU A 14 -5.45 -5.88 -15.68
C LEU A 14 -6.54 -6.81 -15.09
N PRO A 15 -6.49 -8.13 -15.38
CA PRO A 15 -7.39 -9.09 -14.76
C PRO A 15 -7.30 -9.02 -13.23
N ARG A 16 -8.45 -8.98 -12.54
CA ARG A 16 -8.47 -9.03 -11.08
C ARG A 16 -8.22 -10.46 -10.63
N THR A 17 -7.01 -10.74 -10.16
CA THR A 17 -6.63 -12.04 -9.57
C THR A 17 -6.25 -11.87 -8.11
N ALA A 18 -6.43 -12.91 -7.30
CA ALA A 18 -6.16 -12.86 -5.87
C ALA A 18 -4.65 -12.78 -5.53
N ASP A 19 -3.80 -13.19 -6.48
CA ASP A 19 -2.34 -13.22 -6.42
C ASP A 19 -1.70 -11.98 -7.07
N PHE A 20 -2.49 -10.99 -7.48
CA PHE A 20 -1.96 -9.78 -8.08
C PHE A 20 -1.25 -8.89 -7.05
N ASP A 21 0.07 -8.75 -7.19
CA ASP A 21 0.88 -7.84 -6.37
C ASP A 21 0.93 -6.44 -7.00
N ILE A 22 0.06 -5.56 -6.50
CA ILE A 22 -0.02 -4.16 -6.94
C ILE A 22 1.26 -3.36 -6.67
N LEU A 23 2.00 -3.67 -5.60
CA LEU A 23 3.24 -2.96 -5.27
C LEU A 23 4.36 -3.37 -6.23
N MET A 24 4.44 -4.66 -6.55
CA MET A 24 5.39 -5.16 -7.55
C MET A 24 5.06 -4.62 -8.94
N TRP A 25 3.77 -4.48 -9.28
CA TRP A 25 3.36 -3.89 -10.55
C TRP A 25 3.84 -2.44 -10.69
N TRP A 26 3.62 -1.59 -9.67
CA TRP A 26 4.13 -0.21 -9.67
C TRP A 26 5.65 -0.14 -9.67
N LYS A 27 6.33 -1.10 -9.04
CA LYS A 27 7.80 -1.20 -9.07
C LYS A 27 8.34 -1.46 -10.48
N LEU A 28 7.70 -2.36 -11.23
CA LEU A 28 8.11 -2.71 -12.60
C LEU A 28 7.75 -1.63 -13.61
N ASN A 29 6.57 -1.01 -13.47
CA ASN A 29 6.08 0.01 -14.40
C ASN A 29 6.56 1.43 -14.06
N GLY A 30 7.33 1.59 -12.97
CA GLY A 30 7.86 2.88 -12.52
C GLY A 30 8.74 3.61 -13.54
N ILE A 31 9.41 2.88 -14.44
CA ILE A 31 10.18 3.50 -15.53
C ILE A 31 9.24 4.19 -16.53
N LYS A 32 8.06 3.60 -16.78
CA LYS A 32 7.02 4.15 -17.66
C LYS A 32 6.23 5.26 -16.96
N TYR A 33 6.02 5.09 -15.65
CA TYR A 33 5.18 5.95 -14.83
C TYR A 33 5.90 6.42 -13.56
N PRO A 34 6.95 7.26 -13.66
CA PRO A 34 7.78 7.64 -12.52
C PRO A 34 7.03 8.50 -11.49
N THR A 35 6.15 9.40 -11.93
CA THR A 35 5.40 10.28 -11.03
C THR A 35 4.28 9.52 -10.33
N LEU A 36 3.52 8.75 -11.11
CA LEU A 36 2.42 7.94 -10.58
C LEU A 36 2.92 6.83 -9.68
N GLN A 37 4.09 6.23 -9.96
CA GLN A 37 4.71 5.26 -9.05
C GLN A 37 4.99 5.88 -7.68
N ALA A 38 5.53 7.10 -7.62
CA ALA A 38 5.81 7.78 -6.37
C ALA A 38 4.51 8.02 -5.57
N ILE A 39 3.48 8.55 -6.24
CA ILE A 39 2.16 8.77 -5.63
C ILE A 39 1.52 7.46 -5.16
N ALA A 40 1.56 6.41 -5.99
CA ALA A 40 0.98 5.11 -5.68
C ALA A 40 1.67 4.47 -4.48
N ARG A 41 3.01 4.56 -4.39
CA ARG A 41 3.76 4.06 -3.23
C ARG A 41 3.31 4.77 -1.94
N ASP A 42 3.15 6.09 -1.99
CA ASP A 42 2.78 6.86 -0.80
C ASP A 42 1.33 6.58 -0.37
N ILE A 43 0.41 6.38 -1.32
CA ILE A 43 -1.00 6.06 -1.04
C ILE A 43 -1.17 4.61 -0.58
N LEU A 44 -0.55 3.64 -1.27
CA LEU A 44 -0.71 2.21 -0.97
C LEU A 44 -0.01 1.78 0.33
N ALA A 45 0.95 2.57 0.81
CA ALA A 45 1.60 2.34 2.10
C ALA A 45 0.71 2.68 3.30
N ILE A 46 -0.41 3.38 3.09
CA ILE A 46 -1.33 3.77 4.17
C ILE A 46 -2.13 2.53 4.61
N PRO A 47 -2.01 2.08 5.88
CA PRO A 47 -2.82 0.97 6.37
C PRO A 47 -4.29 1.37 6.37
N ILE A 48 -5.13 0.57 5.69
CA ILE A 48 -6.57 0.83 5.55
C ILE A 48 -7.33 0.62 6.87
N SER A 49 -6.72 -0.11 7.82
CA SER A 49 -7.34 -0.41 9.11
C SER A 49 -6.52 0.12 10.28
N THR A 50 -7.21 0.80 11.20
CA THR A 50 -6.71 1.15 12.54
C THR A 50 -6.37 -0.08 13.39
N VAL A 51 -6.88 -1.27 13.04
CA VAL A 51 -6.64 -2.53 13.79
C VAL A 51 -5.16 -2.94 13.80
N ALA A 52 -4.36 -2.54 12.81
CA ALA A 52 -2.91 -2.77 12.84
C ALA A 52 -2.20 -1.99 13.98
N SER A 53 -2.76 -0.86 14.40
CA SER A 53 -2.28 -0.13 15.58
C SER A 53 -2.74 -0.79 16.88
N GLU A 54 -3.94 -1.38 16.90
CA GLU A 54 -4.46 -2.11 18.08
C GLU A 54 -3.74 -3.44 18.31
N SER A 55 -3.28 -4.16 17.29
CA SER A 55 -2.50 -5.39 17.48
C SER A 55 -1.11 -5.10 18.04
N THR A 56 -0.49 -4.01 17.57
CA THR A 56 0.79 -3.53 18.09
C THR A 56 0.64 -2.99 19.52
N PHE A 57 -0.46 -2.30 19.83
CA PHE A 57 -0.76 -1.80 21.18
C PHE A 57 -1.25 -2.88 22.16
N SER A 58 -1.94 -3.91 21.70
CA SER A 58 -2.38 -5.03 22.54
C SER A 58 -1.19 -5.84 23.04
N THR A 59 -0.11 -5.90 22.25
CA THR A 59 1.16 -6.51 22.67
C THR A 59 1.86 -5.69 23.77
N SER A 60 1.77 -4.35 23.74
CA SER A 60 2.35 -3.49 24.79
C SER A 60 1.49 -3.41 26.07
N GLY A 61 0.17 -3.62 25.98
CA GLY A 61 -0.71 -3.73 27.13
C GLY A 61 -0.42 -4.94 28.03
N GLN A 62 0.02 -6.07 27.44
CA GLN A 62 0.40 -7.27 28.20
C GLN A 62 1.73 -7.13 28.97
N ILE A 63 2.63 -6.27 28.50
CA ILE A 63 3.95 -6.05 29.13
C ILE A 63 3.85 -5.12 30.36
N LEU A 64 2.78 -4.33 30.48
CA LEU A 64 2.62 -3.28 31.51
C LEU A 64 1.75 -3.68 32.72
N SER A 65 1.39 -4.96 32.89
CA SER A 65 0.76 -5.43 34.14
C SER A 65 1.55 -6.56 34.82
N PRO A 66 2.66 -6.24 35.51
CA PRO A 66 3.10 -7.06 36.63
C PRO A 66 2.16 -6.78 37.80
N HIS A 67 1.24 -7.72 38.01
CA HIS A 67 0.48 -7.93 39.23
C HIS A 67 1.21 -7.39 40.47
N ARG A 68 0.69 -6.34 41.11
CA ARG A 68 1.00 -6.03 42.51
C ARG A 68 -0.28 -6.21 43.32
N SER A 69 -0.27 -7.24 44.17
CA SER A 69 -1.19 -7.38 45.30
C SER A 69 -1.03 -6.23 46.28
#